data_AF-A0A7X8JV20-F1
#
_entry.id   AF-A0A7X8JV20-F1
#
_cell.length_a   1.000
_cell.length_b   1.000
_cell.length_c   1.000
_cell.angle_alpha   90.00
_cell.angle_beta   90.00
_cell.angle_gamma   90.00
#
_symmetry.space_group_name_H-M   'P 1'
#
loop_
_entity.id
_entity.type
_entity.pdbx_description
1 polymer ?
#
loop_
_entity_poly.entity_id
_entity_poly.type
_entity_poly.pdbx_seq_one_letter_code
_entity_poly.pdbx_strand_id
1 'polypeptide(L)'
;MINSKDKELLKVMDDSLKRYLKAASLISQEAFNVLSEHNGLLWSEISTQKDILEELIKKYNIENTVGHTEAQTFGKSGTEQKQEEEKEAKEHKVEVKEDGPVSLYNKVVEFMKKQKCDELQWVRTYSFKCNYEDYEDFQIKYFEHKDALHSGKNYIMFGNISRNYSIRKSGEDIVGDTSECFEIILNLSNVFEGV
;
A
#
# COMPACT_ATOMS: atom_id res chain seq x y z
N MET A 1 -7.42 -19.70 19.07
CA MET A 1 -8.67 -20.29 18.53
C MET A 1 -9.44 -19.14 17.89
N ILE A 2 -9.66 -19.17 16.58
CA ILE A 2 -10.31 -18.06 15.85
C ILE A 2 -11.76 -17.92 16.32
N ASN A 3 -12.20 -16.69 16.62
CA ASN A 3 -13.53 -16.44 17.18
C ASN A 3 -14.62 -16.57 16.09
N SER A 4 -15.89 -16.65 16.48
CA SER A 4 -17.00 -16.83 15.53
C SER A 4 -17.16 -15.69 14.52
N LYS A 5 -16.92 -14.44 14.91
CA LYS A 5 -16.94 -13.27 14.01
C LYS A 5 -15.81 -13.30 13.01
N ASP A 6 -14.61 -13.69 13.44
CA ASP A 6 -13.46 -13.84 12.54
C ASP A 6 -13.78 -14.92 11.49
N LYS A 7 -14.42 -16.02 11.90
CA LYS A 7 -14.88 -17.07 10.97
C LYS A 7 -15.92 -16.58 9.95
N GLU A 8 -16.85 -15.73 10.36
CA GLU A 8 -17.83 -15.11 9.46
C GLU A 8 -17.18 -14.13 8.49
N LEU A 9 -16.27 -13.29 8.97
CA LEU A 9 -15.55 -12.33 8.14
C LEU A 9 -14.64 -13.05 7.12
N LEU A 10 -13.97 -14.14 7.51
CA LEU A 10 -13.17 -14.95 6.60
C LEU A 10 -14.01 -15.50 5.43
N LYS A 11 -15.27 -15.89 5.67
CA LYS A 11 -16.18 -16.32 4.60
C LYS A 11 -16.58 -15.15 3.69
N VAL A 12 -16.90 -14.00 4.26
CA VAL A 12 -17.24 -12.80 3.48
C VAL A 12 -16.06 -12.38 2.58
N MET A 13 -14.84 -12.50 3.09
CA MET A 13 -13.61 -12.22 2.35
C MET A 13 -13.41 -13.23 1.20
N ASP A 14 -13.55 -14.53 1.47
CA ASP A 14 -13.46 -15.58 0.45
C ASP A 14 -14.51 -15.39 -0.68
N ASP A 15 -15.77 -15.14 -0.31
CA ASP A 15 -16.84 -14.90 -1.28
C ASP A 15 -16.60 -13.64 -2.12
N SER A 16 -16.12 -12.58 -1.49
CA SER A 16 -15.82 -11.31 -2.18
C SER A 16 -14.68 -11.47 -3.18
N LEU A 17 -13.62 -12.18 -2.81
CA LEU A 17 -12.49 -12.47 -3.68
C LEU A 17 -12.89 -13.38 -4.84
N LYS A 18 -13.71 -14.41 -4.60
CA LYS A 18 -14.26 -15.27 -5.66
C LYS A 18 -15.08 -14.46 -6.67
N ARG A 19 -15.94 -13.55 -6.19
CA ARG A 19 -16.74 -12.67 -7.06
C ARG A 19 -15.86 -11.72 -7.86
N TYR A 20 -14.84 -11.14 -7.22
CA TYR A 20 -13.88 -10.26 -7.87
C TYR A 20 -13.10 -10.98 -8.97
N LEU A 21 -12.47 -12.11 -8.65
CA LEU A 21 -11.69 -12.89 -9.63
C LEU A 21 -12.56 -13.38 -10.79
N LYS A 22 -13.81 -13.77 -10.53
CA LYS A 22 -14.75 -14.12 -11.59
C LYS A 22 -15.04 -12.93 -12.50
N ALA A 23 -15.33 -11.75 -11.95
CA ALA A 23 -15.57 -10.54 -12.74
C ALA A 23 -14.31 -10.15 -13.54
N ALA A 24 -13.14 -10.22 -12.91
CA ALA A 24 -11.86 -9.90 -13.53
C ALA A 24 -11.47 -10.90 -14.65
N SER A 25 -11.93 -12.15 -14.59
CA SER A 25 -11.75 -13.12 -15.68
C SER A 25 -12.60 -12.81 -16.93
N LEU A 26 -13.60 -11.93 -16.81
CA LEU A 26 -14.52 -11.59 -17.91
C LEU A 26 -14.15 -10.31 -18.65
N ILE A 27 -13.15 -9.57 -18.16
CA ILE A 27 -12.62 -8.39 -18.83
C ILE A 27 -11.41 -8.74 -19.70
N SER A 28 -11.08 -7.88 -20.67
CA SER A 28 -9.92 -8.10 -21.53
C SER A 28 -8.61 -7.99 -20.75
N GLN A 29 -7.57 -8.65 -21.25
CA GLN A 29 -6.24 -8.61 -20.62
C GLN A 29 -5.69 -7.17 -20.56
N GLU A 30 -5.90 -6.33 -21.57
CA GLU A 30 -5.54 -4.89 -21.50
C GLU A 30 -6.28 -4.16 -20.38
N ALA A 31 -7.60 -4.35 -20.24
CA ALA A 31 -8.37 -3.69 -19.19
C ALA A 31 -7.95 -4.18 -17.80
N PHE A 32 -7.65 -5.48 -17.67
CA PHE A 32 -7.11 -6.05 -16.46
C PHE A 32 -5.73 -5.47 -16.12
N ASN A 33 -4.84 -5.36 -17.12
CA ASN A 33 -3.51 -4.79 -16.93
C ASN A 33 -3.58 -3.33 -16.47
N VAL A 34 -4.46 -2.52 -17.08
CA VAL A 34 -4.73 -1.13 -16.65
C VAL A 34 -5.24 -1.08 -15.20
N LEU A 35 -6.12 -2.00 -14.80
CA LEU A 35 -6.59 -2.08 -13.42
C LEU A 35 -5.48 -2.51 -12.45
N SER A 36 -4.58 -3.41 -12.88
CA SER A 36 -3.46 -3.91 -12.08
C SER A 36 -2.33 -2.87 -11.93
N GLU A 37 -2.08 -2.07 -12.97
CA GLU A 37 -1.11 -0.97 -12.97
C GLU A 37 -1.50 0.13 -11.98
N HIS A 38 -2.80 0.34 -11.78
CA HIS A 38 -3.30 1.41 -10.92
C HIS A 38 -3.32 1.09 -9.42
N ASN A 39 -3.32 -0.20 -9.02
CA ASN A 39 -3.51 -0.60 -7.62
C ASN A 39 -2.63 -1.74 -7.09
N GLY A 40 -1.60 -2.20 -7.82
CA GLY A 40 -0.59 -3.11 -7.27
C GLY A 40 -1.14 -4.42 -6.72
N LEU A 41 -2.30 -4.86 -7.21
CA LEU A 41 -2.78 -6.21 -6.98
C LEU A 41 -2.36 -7.03 -8.19
N LEU A 42 -1.15 -7.58 -8.13
CA LEU A 42 -0.76 -8.57 -9.13
C LEU A 42 -1.74 -9.73 -9.00
N TRP A 43 -2.28 -10.23 -10.12
CA TRP A 43 -3.21 -11.36 -10.14
C TRP A 43 -2.74 -12.55 -9.30
N SER A 44 -1.42 -12.74 -9.25
CA SER A 44 -0.73 -13.72 -8.40
C SER A 44 -0.97 -13.50 -6.91
N GLU A 45 -0.99 -12.26 -6.43
CA GLU A 45 -1.18 -11.92 -5.01
C GLU A 45 -2.64 -12.14 -4.58
N ILE A 46 -3.61 -11.73 -5.41
CA ILE A 46 -5.04 -11.99 -5.15
C ILE A 46 -5.33 -13.49 -5.16
N SER A 47 -4.75 -14.22 -6.13
CA SER A 47 -4.91 -15.67 -6.22
C SER A 47 -4.30 -16.37 -5.00
N THR A 48 -3.12 -15.95 -4.58
CA THR A 48 -2.45 -16.47 -3.37
C THR A 48 -3.26 -16.18 -2.11
N GLN A 49 -3.85 -14.99 -1.97
CA GLN A 49 -4.72 -14.65 -0.84
C GLN A 49 -5.98 -15.51 -0.80
N LYS A 50 -6.59 -15.79 -1.95
CA LYS A 50 -7.73 -16.71 -2.04
C LYS A 50 -7.34 -18.11 -1.57
N ASP A 51 -6.21 -18.65 -2.02
CA ASP A 51 -5.79 -20.01 -1.66
C ASP A 51 -5.53 -20.14 -0.16
N ILE A 52 -4.88 -19.13 0.46
CA ILE A 52 -4.66 -19.06 1.91
C ILE A 52 -5.99 -19.02 2.67
N LEU A 53 -6.98 -18.25 2.19
CA LEU A 53 -8.30 -18.16 2.82
C LEU A 53 -9.08 -19.47 2.73
N GLU A 54 -9.03 -20.16 1.59
CA GLU A 54 -9.67 -21.48 1.44
C GLU A 54 -9.05 -22.53 2.38
N GLU A 55 -7.72 -22.50 2.57
CA GLU A 55 -7.03 -23.36 3.53
C GLU A 55 -7.42 -23.05 4.98
N LEU A 56 -7.53 -21.78 5.35
CA LEU A 56 -7.96 -21.36 6.68
C LEU A 56 -9.42 -21.79 6.95
N ILE A 57 -10.33 -21.60 5.99
CA ILE A 57 -11.73 -22.01 6.12
C ILE A 57 -11.86 -23.53 6.33
N LYS A 58 -11.11 -24.32 5.56
CA LYS A 58 -11.04 -25.78 5.73
C LYS A 58 -10.48 -26.18 7.09
N LYS A 59 -9.37 -25.55 7.51
CA LYS A 59 -8.69 -25.83 8.79
C LYS A 59 -9.58 -25.55 10.01
N TYR A 60 -10.50 -24.59 9.92
CA TYR A 60 -11.39 -24.20 11.02
C TYR A 60 -12.82 -24.72 10.92
N ASN A 61 -13.07 -25.63 9.96
CA ASN A 61 -14.33 -26.35 9.73
C ASN A 61 -15.54 -25.40 9.69
N ILE A 62 -15.43 -24.32 8.93
CA ILE A 62 -16.46 -23.27 8.88
C ILE A 62 -17.49 -23.63 7.80
N GLU A 63 -18.63 -24.22 8.18
CA GLU A 63 -19.65 -24.71 7.23
C GLU A 63 -20.34 -23.59 6.44
N ASN A 64 -20.48 -23.77 5.13
CA ASN A 64 -21.09 -22.78 4.23
C ASN A 64 -22.63 -22.76 4.34
N THR A 65 -23.16 -21.72 4.97
CA THR A 65 -24.58 -21.35 4.84
C THR A 65 -24.70 -20.15 3.91
N VAL A 66 -25.19 -20.43 2.70
CA VAL A 66 -25.44 -19.47 1.62
C VAL A 66 -26.74 -18.71 1.90
N GLY A 67 -26.70 -17.38 1.75
CA GLY A 67 -27.87 -16.51 1.69
C GLY A 67 -27.83 -15.57 0.47
N HIS A 68 -28.58 -15.92 -0.57
CA HIS A 68 -29.11 -15.04 -1.63
C HIS A 68 -29.96 -13.89 -1.01
N THR A 69 -30.25 -12.71 -1.56
CA THR A 69 -30.32 -12.07 -2.90
C THR A 69 -30.32 -10.54 -2.63
N GLU A 70 -30.00 -9.61 -3.53
CA GLU A 70 -30.97 -8.96 -4.44
C GLU A 70 -30.25 -8.10 -5.49
N ALA A 71 -30.86 -8.05 -6.67
CA ALA A 71 -30.43 -7.38 -7.89
C ALA A 71 -31.11 -6.01 -8.05
N GLN A 72 -30.74 -5.31 -9.14
CA GLN A 72 -31.38 -4.16 -9.84
C GLN A 72 -30.59 -2.84 -9.70
N THR A 73 -30.39 -1.98 -10.72
CA THR A 73 -30.70 -1.97 -12.17
C THR A 73 -29.92 -0.82 -12.83
N PHE A 74 -29.74 -0.93 -14.15
CA PHE A 74 -29.21 0.07 -15.09
C PHE A 74 -29.89 1.45 -15.06
N GLY A 75 -29.14 2.51 -15.41
CA GLY A 75 -29.68 3.81 -15.84
C GLY A 75 -28.61 4.69 -16.51
N LYS A 76 -28.81 5.00 -17.80
CA LYS A 76 -27.99 5.83 -18.70
C LYS A 76 -28.22 7.34 -18.51
N SER A 77 -27.33 8.13 -19.14
CA SER A 77 -27.43 9.54 -19.61
C SER A 77 -26.61 10.52 -18.75
N GLY A 78 -25.75 11.42 -19.21
CA GLY A 78 -25.38 11.93 -20.54
C GLY A 78 -25.11 13.45 -20.43
N THR A 79 -23.93 13.92 -20.88
CA THR A 79 -23.51 15.34 -21.21
C THR A 79 -23.53 16.40 -20.09
N GLU A 80 -22.75 17.49 -20.06
CA GLU A 80 -21.44 17.97 -20.54
C GLU A 80 -21.33 19.45 -20.04
N GLN A 81 -20.11 20.02 -20.02
CA GLN A 81 -19.75 21.47 -19.86
C GLN A 81 -19.73 22.08 -18.44
N LYS A 82 -18.88 23.05 -18.06
CA LYS A 82 -17.53 23.55 -18.43
C LYS A 82 -17.23 24.76 -17.49
N GLN A 83 -15.95 25.07 -17.25
CA GLN A 83 -15.37 26.36 -16.80
C GLN A 83 -15.55 26.80 -15.33
N GLU A 84 -14.66 27.56 -14.67
CA GLU A 84 -13.21 27.88 -14.72
C GLU A 84 -12.97 28.89 -13.55
N GLU A 85 -11.71 29.05 -13.10
CA GLU A 85 -11.15 30.14 -12.25
C GLU A 85 -11.53 30.22 -10.75
N GLU A 86 -10.74 30.77 -9.82
CA GLU A 86 -9.29 30.93 -9.54
C GLU A 86 -9.23 31.66 -8.17
N LYS A 87 -8.12 31.55 -7.42
CA LYS A 87 -7.74 32.31 -6.19
C LYS A 87 -8.37 31.81 -4.87
N GLU A 88 -7.68 31.72 -3.74
CA GLU A 88 -6.55 32.51 -3.25
C GLU A 88 -5.84 31.75 -2.11
N ALA A 89 -4.52 31.90 -2.04
CA ALA A 89 -3.67 31.36 -1.00
C ALA A 89 -3.98 31.99 0.37
N LYS A 90 -4.15 31.16 1.40
CA LYS A 90 -3.79 31.53 2.78
C LYS A 90 -3.08 30.38 3.45
N GLU A 91 -1.78 30.59 3.62
CA GLU A 91 -0.90 29.89 4.54
C GLU A 91 -1.60 29.69 5.90
N HIS A 92 -2.07 28.47 6.15
CA HIS A 92 -2.19 28.00 7.52
C HIS A 92 -0.82 27.43 7.90
N LYS A 93 -0.05 28.25 8.62
CA LYS A 93 0.92 27.72 9.60
C LYS A 93 0.12 26.90 10.60
N VAL A 94 -0.08 25.62 10.28
CA VAL A 94 -0.47 24.64 11.28
C VAL A 94 0.78 24.45 12.12
N GLU A 95 0.72 24.89 13.37
CA GLU A 95 1.67 24.45 14.39
C GLU A 95 1.62 22.93 14.41
N VAL A 96 2.60 22.32 13.76
CA VAL A 96 2.76 20.87 13.72
C VAL A 96 3.08 20.45 15.15
N LYS A 97 2.09 19.88 15.83
CA LYS A 97 2.34 19.00 16.96
C LYS A 97 3.41 18.02 16.50
N GLU A 98 4.50 17.90 17.24
CA GLU A 98 5.56 16.93 16.95
C GLU A 98 4.96 15.52 17.00
N ASP A 99 4.44 15.05 15.87
CA ASP A 99 4.00 13.68 15.73
C ASP A 99 5.26 12.84 15.48
N GLY A 100 5.69 12.13 16.53
CA GLY A 100 6.92 11.34 16.54
C GLY A 100 7.07 10.42 15.32
N PRO A 101 6.04 9.65 14.93
CA PRO A 101 6.05 8.80 13.73
C PRO A 101 6.29 9.57 12.42
N VAL A 102 5.59 10.68 12.20
CA VAL A 102 5.76 11.50 10.99
C VAL A 102 7.12 12.17 10.97
N SER A 103 7.60 12.65 12.12
CA SER A 103 8.94 13.23 12.25
C SER A 103 10.03 12.21 11.92
N LEU A 104 9.94 11.00 12.47
CA LEU A 104 10.85 9.88 12.15
C LEU A 104 10.81 9.53 10.67
N TYR A 105 9.61 9.40 10.09
CA TYR A 105 9.45 9.13 8.66
C TYR A 105 10.15 10.20 7.81
N ASN A 106 9.89 11.48 8.09
CA ASN A 106 10.47 12.59 7.35
C ASN A 106 12.00 12.61 7.47
N LYS A 107 12.55 12.34 8.67
CA LYS A 107 14.00 12.24 8.88
C LYS A 107 14.64 11.18 7.98
N VAL A 108 14.00 10.01 7.85
CA VAL A 108 14.49 8.95 6.95
C VAL A 108 14.36 9.38 5.48
N VAL A 109 13.26 10.01 5.07
CA VAL A 109 13.10 10.53 3.71
C VAL A 109 14.21 11.53 3.36
N GLU A 110 14.52 12.47 4.25
CA GLU A 110 15.58 13.45 4.05
C GLU A 110 16.95 12.79 3.89
N PHE A 111 17.26 11.80 4.73
CA PHE A 111 18.46 10.98 4.58
C PHE A 111 18.49 10.27 3.22
N MET A 112 17.39 9.65 2.80
CA MET A 112 17.30 8.89 1.55
C MET A 112 17.51 9.78 0.33
N LYS A 113 17.01 11.03 0.35
CA LYS A 113 17.19 11.98 -0.75
C LYS A 113 18.65 12.39 -0.99
N LYS A 114 19.54 12.16 -0.03
CA LYS A 114 21.00 12.38 -0.18
C LYS A 114 21.73 11.18 -0.81
N GLN A 115 21.06 10.04 -0.95
CA GLN A 115 21.65 8.81 -1.47
C GLN A 115 21.63 8.77 -2.99
N LYS A 116 22.21 7.71 -3.56
CA LYS A 116 22.17 7.47 -5.01
C LYS A 116 20.71 7.40 -5.47
N CYS A 117 20.38 8.27 -6.44
CA CYS A 117 19.08 8.36 -7.09
C CYS A 117 19.14 7.70 -8.47
N ASP A 118 18.31 6.69 -8.70
CA ASP A 118 18.04 6.15 -10.02
C ASP A 118 16.70 6.74 -10.50
N GLU A 119 16.74 7.46 -11.62
CA GLU A 119 15.59 8.23 -12.12
C GLU A 119 14.89 7.48 -13.26
N LEU A 120 13.68 6.99 -12.99
CA LEU A 120 12.79 6.36 -13.98
C LEU A 120 11.82 7.41 -14.56
N GLN A 121 10.99 7.03 -15.55
CA GLN A 121 10.07 8.00 -16.18
C GLN A 121 9.11 8.67 -15.17
N TRP A 122 8.58 7.92 -14.21
CA TRP A 122 7.53 8.39 -13.29
C TRP A 122 7.91 8.42 -11.81
N VAL A 123 9.05 7.81 -11.46
CA VAL A 123 9.49 7.60 -10.08
C VAL A 123 10.99 7.84 -9.97
N ARG A 124 11.44 8.42 -8.86
CA ARG A 124 12.84 8.43 -8.41
C ARG A 124 13.01 7.37 -7.33
N THR A 125 14.01 6.52 -7.48
CA THR A 125 14.35 5.50 -6.50
C THR A 125 15.67 5.84 -5.86
N TYR A 126 15.63 6.10 -4.55
CA TYR A 126 16.82 6.31 -3.74
C TYR A 126 17.14 5.01 -3.03
N SER A 127 18.39 4.55 -3.09
CA SER A 127 18.78 3.26 -2.48
C SER A 127 19.97 3.42 -1.55
N PHE A 128 19.89 2.76 -0.40
CA PHE A 128 20.95 2.69 0.59
C PHE A 128 21.16 1.24 1.04
N LYS A 129 22.37 0.71 0.87
CA LYS A 129 22.72 -0.64 1.31
C LYS A 129 23.45 -0.56 2.64
N CYS A 130 23.00 -1.34 3.62
CA CYS A 130 23.66 -1.47 4.91
C CYS A 130 23.51 -2.89 5.45
N ASN A 131 24.27 -3.20 6.50
CA ASN A 131 24.12 -4.45 7.22
C ASN A 131 23.05 -4.26 8.30
N TYR A 132 22.10 -5.18 8.38
CA TYR A 132 21.06 -5.19 9.41
C TYR A 132 20.79 -6.62 9.84
N GLU A 133 21.10 -6.94 11.09
CA GLU A 133 20.96 -8.28 11.67
C GLU A 133 21.52 -9.38 10.74
N ASP A 134 20.76 -10.46 10.53
CA ASP A 134 21.09 -11.59 9.66
C ASP A 134 20.49 -11.44 8.23
N TYR A 135 20.07 -10.24 7.84
CA TYR A 135 19.57 -10.02 6.48
C TYR A 135 20.72 -9.88 5.49
N GLU A 136 20.93 -10.93 4.69
CA GLU A 136 21.76 -10.82 3.50
C GLU A 136 21.21 -9.76 2.54
N ASP A 137 22.11 -8.90 2.04
CA ASP A 137 21.81 -7.85 1.07
C ASP A 137 20.70 -6.86 1.46
N PHE A 138 20.56 -6.58 2.76
CA PHE A 138 19.61 -5.59 3.27
C PHE A 138 19.78 -4.21 2.62
N GLN A 139 18.64 -3.63 2.19
CA GLN A 139 18.59 -2.31 1.58
C GLN A 139 17.40 -1.51 2.11
N ILE A 140 17.59 -0.21 2.17
CA ILE A 140 16.53 0.78 2.34
C ILE A 140 16.32 1.45 1.00
N LYS A 141 15.07 1.50 0.54
CA LYS A 141 14.69 2.16 -0.71
C LYS A 141 13.58 3.16 -0.46
N TYR A 142 13.71 4.35 -1.03
CA TYR A 142 12.64 5.34 -1.05
C TYR A 142 12.18 5.55 -2.49
N PHE A 143 10.88 5.38 -2.71
CA PHE A 143 10.24 5.57 -3.99
C PHE A 143 9.45 6.88 -3.98
N GLU A 144 9.91 7.84 -4.76
CA GLU A 144 9.30 9.15 -4.90
C GLU A 144 8.67 9.31 -6.27
N HIS A 145 7.35 9.43 -6.33
CA HIS A 145 6.66 9.80 -7.56
C HIS A 145 7.01 11.24 -7.94
N LYS A 146 7.30 11.45 -9.23
CA LYS A 146 7.62 12.78 -9.76
C LYS A 146 6.39 13.69 -9.84
N ASP A 147 5.22 13.10 -10.05
CA ASP A 147 3.95 13.82 -10.07
C ASP A 147 3.45 14.03 -8.63
N ALA A 148 3.19 15.29 -8.28
CA ALA A 148 2.67 15.69 -6.97
C ALA A 148 1.30 15.06 -6.66
N LEU A 149 0.47 14.79 -7.69
CA LEU A 149 -0.81 14.08 -7.54
C LEU A 149 -0.64 12.64 -7.04
N HIS A 150 0.57 12.10 -7.15
CA HIS A 150 0.91 10.76 -6.71
C HIS A 150 1.86 10.76 -5.50
N SER A 151 2.11 11.92 -4.88
CA SER A 151 2.96 12.03 -3.69
C SER A 151 2.48 11.18 -2.51
N GLY A 152 1.17 10.95 -2.38
CA GLY A 152 0.59 10.04 -1.38
C GLY A 152 0.89 8.55 -1.62
N LYS A 153 1.49 8.21 -2.77
CA LYS A 153 1.97 6.86 -3.10
C LYS A 153 3.46 6.69 -2.78
N ASN A 154 4.17 7.74 -2.35
CA ASN A 154 5.57 7.63 -1.96
C ASN A 154 5.70 6.74 -0.73
N TYR A 155 6.71 5.87 -0.72
CA TYR A 155 6.91 4.92 0.38
C TYR A 155 8.39 4.58 0.57
N ILE A 156 8.72 4.17 1.79
CA ILE A 156 10.03 3.62 2.15
C ILE A 156 9.86 2.11 2.31
N MET A 157 10.79 1.35 1.75
CA MET A 157 10.88 -0.10 1.89
C MET A 157 12.20 -0.47 2.57
N PHE A 158 12.14 -1.39 3.52
CA PHE A 158 13.26 -1.92 4.28
C PHE A 158 13.35 -3.42 4.07
N GLY A 159 14.52 -3.95 3.73
CA GLY A 159 14.73 -5.39 3.61
C GLY A 159 15.43 -5.81 2.32
N ASN A 160 15.18 -7.04 1.92
CA ASN A 160 15.73 -7.64 0.71
C ASN A 160 14.60 -8.27 -0.14
N ILE A 161 14.97 -9.05 -1.17
CA ILE A 161 14.01 -9.65 -2.10
C ILE A 161 13.12 -10.70 -1.39
N SER A 162 13.63 -11.40 -0.38
CA SER A 162 12.89 -12.47 0.30
C SER A 162 12.02 -11.99 1.46
N ARG A 163 12.42 -10.91 2.14
CA ARG A 163 11.70 -10.33 3.26
C ARG A 163 11.88 -8.81 3.27
N ASN A 164 10.77 -8.10 3.09
CA ASN A 164 10.73 -6.66 3.11
C ASN A 164 9.49 -6.15 3.84
N TYR A 165 9.59 -4.92 4.31
CA TYR A 165 8.54 -4.18 5.00
C TYR A 165 8.46 -2.78 4.42
N SER A 166 7.28 -2.18 4.45
CA SER A 166 7.10 -0.85 3.88
C SER A 166 6.20 0.04 4.72
N ILE A 167 6.54 1.34 4.73
CA ILE A 167 5.73 2.39 5.33
C ILE A 167 5.58 3.56 4.37
N ARG A 168 4.44 4.24 4.46
CA ARG A 168 4.15 5.47 3.72
C ARG A 168 3.37 6.45 4.56
N LYS A 169 3.44 7.72 4.16
CA LYS A 169 2.60 8.78 4.71
C LYS A 169 1.21 8.75 4.06
N SER A 170 0.17 8.73 4.88
CA SER A 170 -1.24 8.79 4.46
C SER A 170 -1.95 9.91 5.22
N GLY A 171 -1.97 11.11 4.64
CA GLY A 171 -2.46 12.30 5.34
C GLY A 171 -1.51 12.71 6.45
N GLU A 172 -2.01 12.74 7.68
CA GLU A 172 -1.23 13.06 8.89
C GLU A 172 -0.66 11.80 9.57
N ASP A 173 -0.96 10.60 9.08
CA ASP A 173 -0.52 9.35 9.69
C ASP A 173 0.54 8.61 8.86
N ILE A 174 1.26 7.68 9.50
CA ILE A 174 2.11 6.70 8.85
C ILE A 174 1.42 5.34 8.87
N VAL A 175 1.32 4.70 7.70
CA VAL A 175 0.63 3.42 7.51
C VAL A 175 1.52 2.41 6.80
N GLY A 176 1.23 1.11 6.97
CA GLY A 176 2.02 -0.01 6.46
C GLY A 176 2.50 -0.91 7.59
N ASP A 177 3.67 -1.51 7.42
CA ASP A 177 4.35 -2.37 8.40
C ASP A 177 5.04 -1.51 9.47
N THR A 178 4.25 -0.69 10.18
CA THR A 178 4.77 0.38 11.04
C THR A 178 5.59 -0.13 12.22
N SER A 179 5.21 -1.25 12.83
CA SER A 179 5.95 -1.84 13.94
C SER A 179 7.36 -2.25 13.53
N GLU A 180 7.49 -3.07 12.48
CA GLU A 180 8.76 -3.57 11.98
C GLU A 180 9.61 -2.44 11.40
N CYS A 181 9.02 -1.55 10.61
CA CYS A 181 9.78 -0.44 10.03
C CYS A 181 10.28 0.54 11.09
N PHE A 182 9.48 0.88 12.10
CA PHE A 182 9.96 1.78 13.15
C PHE A 182 11.00 1.12 14.05
N GLU A 183 10.88 -0.18 14.34
CA GLU A 183 11.94 -0.92 15.04
C GLU A 183 13.26 -0.87 14.25
N ILE A 184 13.23 -1.14 12.95
CA ILE A 184 14.40 -1.01 12.06
C ILE A 184 14.95 0.41 12.08
N ILE A 185 14.08 1.43 11.98
CA ILE A 185 14.49 2.84 11.98
C ILE A 185 15.20 3.21 13.30
N LEU A 186 14.66 2.75 14.44
CA LEU A 186 15.25 3.01 15.74
C LEU A 186 16.58 2.27 15.92
N ASN A 187 16.67 1.02 15.48
CA ASN A 187 17.91 0.24 15.51
C ASN A 187 19.01 0.83 14.62
N LEU A 188 18.61 1.53 13.54
CA LEU A 188 19.49 2.23 12.63
C LEU A 188 19.56 3.75 12.89
N SER A 189 19.14 4.24 14.07
CA SER A 189 19.05 5.68 14.36
C SER A 189 20.35 6.43 14.07
N ASN A 190 21.49 5.85 14.46
CA ASN A 190 22.83 6.40 14.26
C ASN A 190 23.17 6.61 12.77
N VAL A 191 22.62 5.80 11.88
CA VAL A 191 22.80 5.94 10.42
C VAL A 191 22.10 7.20 9.92
N PHE A 192 20.93 7.51 10.49
CA PHE A 192 20.12 8.65 10.09
C PHE A 192 20.48 9.95 10.83
N GLU A 193 21.38 9.89 11.82
CA GLU A 193 21.86 11.06 12.58
C GLU A 193 23.00 11.83 11.90
N GLY A 194 23.63 11.25 10.86
CA GLY A 194 24.77 11.85 10.15
C GLY A 194 24.42 12.90 9.07
N VAL A 195 23.34 13.66 9.25
CA VAL A 195 22.82 14.65 8.27
C VAL A 195 23.09 16.07 8.71
#